data_AF-A0A920YL98-F1
#
_entry.id   AF-A0A920YL98-F1
#
_cell.length_a   1.000
_cell.length_b   1.000
_cell.length_c   1.000
_cell.angle_alpha   90.00
_cell.angle_beta   90.00
_cell.angle_gamma   90.00
#
_symmetry.space_group_name_H-M   'P 1'
#
loop_
_entity.id
_entity.type
_entity.pdbx_description
1 polymer ?
#
loop_
_entity_poly.entity_id
_entity_poly.type
_entity_poly.pdbx_seq_one_letter_code
_entity_poly.pdbx_strand_id
1 'polypeptide(L)'
;MGERDLEERLRDLGRAVEVQLKKRGGFSSLLRAGTLARAQGGGHRRRCPLCWPPAVALAGVAALLFLSLRPAPGSGPAVTVAEERVDLDGRLPAEVVRVLRLTAPGADSAGYLTTIWAADAGLAGRWNLVYSEGWAAGSEPLPVEAISLPDVPYHLLLAAAQEVKTKLLHYRVLGYDGTRVVTYLARSGVPAGEVTAGLGYIREASRRGEQRLYWWDGAAFTGGEVPAVPGPVVVSYSLDAAGRPAFTTPGPVRLRPGQYLLAMGPRRQEVRQAALPATVLRQEMTGFRALTPGSARLYLVPVQGGWPAAASLAVEVKDDAD
;
A
#
# COMPACT_ATOMS: atom_id res chain seq x y z
N MET A 1 43.12 9.32 22.61
CA MET A 1 42.84 8.26 21.62
C MET A 1 43.98 8.31 20.63
N GLY A 2 44.87 7.31 20.65
CA GLY A 2 46.19 7.38 20.01
C GLY A 2 46.13 7.05 18.52
N GLU A 3 47.00 7.68 17.74
CA GLU A 3 47.15 7.56 16.28
C GLU A 3 47.19 6.10 15.77
N ARG A 4 47.67 5.16 16.61
CA ARG A 4 47.69 3.71 16.34
C ARG A 4 46.29 3.07 16.30
N ASP A 5 45.34 3.53 17.13
CA ASP A 5 43.94 3.04 17.15
C ASP A 5 43.20 3.50 15.88
N LEU A 6 43.59 4.65 15.32
CA LEU A 6 43.05 5.15 14.06
C LEU A 6 43.56 4.33 12.86
N GLU A 7 44.86 4.01 12.83
CA GLU A 7 45.44 3.17 11.76
C GLU A 7 44.87 1.75 11.75
N GLU A 8 44.62 1.18 12.93
CA GLU A 8 44.05 -0.16 13.06
C GLU A 8 42.59 -0.19 12.57
N ARG A 9 41.78 0.82 12.95
CA ARG A 9 40.41 0.99 12.46
C ARG A 9 40.33 1.23 10.95
N LEU A 10 41.28 1.99 10.39
CA LEU A 10 41.35 2.22 8.94
C LEU A 10 41.73 0.95 8.17
N ARG A 11 42.61 0.11 8.75
CA ARG A 11 43.01 -1.16 8.16
C ARG A 11 41.87 -2.18 8.16
N ASP A 12 41.06 -2.19 9.23
CA ASP A 12 39.89 -3.06 9.33
C ASP A 12 38.73 -2.60 8.41
N LEU A 13 38.54 -1.28 8.28
CA LEU A 13 37.62 -0.71 7.29
C LEU A 13 38.03 -1.06 5.86
N GLY A 14 39.33 -1.00 5.55
CA GLY A 14 39.87 -1.39 4.25
C GLY A 14 39.55 -2.84 3.91
N ARG A 15 39.72 -3.77 4.85
CA ARG A 15 39.38 -5.19 4.65
C ARG A 15 37.88 -5.41 4.51
N ALA A 16 37.06 -4.72 5.28
CA ALA A 16 35.60 -4.83 5.20
C ALA A 16 35.05 -4.37 3.85
N VAL A 17 35.60 -3.27 3.32
CA VAL A 17 35.26 -2.74 1.99
C VAL A 17 35.73 -3.69 0.88
N GLU A 18 36.92 -4.28 0.99
CA GLU A 18 37.42 -5.24 0.00
C GLU A 18 36.57 -6.52 -0.06
N VAL A 19 36.09 -7.01 1.10
CA VAL A 19 35.17 -8.14 1.19
C VAL A 19 33.80 -7.81 0.58
N GLN A 20 33.31 -6.58 0.75
CA GLN A 20 32.06 -6.15 0.12
C GLN A 20 32.21 -5.96 -1.40
N LEU A 21 33.33 -5.42 -1.87
CA LEU A 21 33.62 -5.24 -3.30
C LEU A 21 33.82 -6.57 -4.03
N LYS A 22 34.43 -7.58 -3.39
CA LYS A 22 34.52 -8.94 -3.94
C LYS A 22 33.16 -9.67 -3.95
N LYS A 23 32.24 -9.34 -3.04
CA LYS A 23 30.87 -9.90 -3.00
C LYS A 23 29.94 -9.31 -4.06
N ARG A 24 30.13 -8.06 -4.47
CA ARG A 24 29.39 -7.42 -5.57
C ARG A 24 30.21 -7.47 -6.85
N GLY A 25 30.16 -8.60 -7.54
CA GLY A 25 30.83 -8.75 -8.84
C GLY A 25 30.49 -7.62 -9.81
N GLY A 26 31.53 -6.94 -10.32
CA GLY A 26 31.48 -6.20 -11.58
C GLY A 26 31.27 -4.68 -11.51
N PHE A 27 32.24 -3.93 -10.99
CA PHE A 27 32.39 -2.49 -11.24
C PHE A 27 33.56 -2.16 -12.20
N SER A 28 33.97 -3.11 -13.05
CA SER A 28 35.17 -3.01 -13.90
C SER A 28 34.89 -2.79 -15.40
N SER A 29 33.64 -2.80 -15.85
CA SER A 29 33.30 -2.57 -17.27
C SER A 29 33.09 -1.08 -17.61
N LEU A 30 32.60 -0.26 -16.68
CA LEU A 30 32.27 1.14 -16.94
C LEU A 30 33.47 2.11 -16.96
N LEU A 31 34.63 1.70 -16.46
CA LEU A 31 35.87 2.51 -16.52
C LEU A 31 36.77 2.16 -17.72
N ARG A 32 36.44 1.14 -18.52
CA ARG A 32 37.23 0.76 -19.70
C ARG A 32 36.88 1.49 -21.00
N ALA A 33 35.81 2.31 -21.01
CA ALA A 33 35.36 3.00 -22.22
C ALA A 33 35.88 4.46 -22.37
N GLY A 34 36.59 5.00 -21.38
CA GLY A 34 36.91 6.44 -21.32
C GLY A 34 38.35 6.85 -21.63
N THR A 35 39.31 5.93 -21.83
CA THR A 35 40.74 6.28 -21.87
C THR A 35 41.53 5.66 -23.04
N LEU A 36 40.87 5.39 -24.18
CA LEU A 36 41.55 5.06 -25.43
C LEU A 36 41.24 6.09 -26.52
N ALA A 37 41.60 7.34 -26.25
CA ALA A 37 41.90 8.28 -27.31
C ALA A 37 43.07 9.16 -26.84
N ARG A 38 44.14 9.16 -27.64
CA ARG A 38 45.30 10.08 -27.57
C ARG A 38 46.48 9.61 -26.72
N ALA A 39 47.31 8.75 -27.29
CA ALA A 39 48.78 8.84 -27.22
C ALA A 39 49.42 7.74 -28.08
N GLN A 40 49.47 7.93 -29.40
CA GLN A 40 50.50 7.29 -30.23
C GLN A 40 51.67 8.28 -30.36
N GLY A 41 52.86 7.80 -29.97
CA GLY A 41 54.10 8.15 -30.65
C GLY A 41 54.81 9.43 -30.23
N GLY A 42 55.31 9.48 -28.99
CA GLY A 42 56.45 10.33 -28.65
C GLY A 42 57.77 9.69 -29.10
N GLY A 43 58.59 10.44 -29.82
CA GLY A 43 60.00 10.15 -30.04
C GLY A 43 60.88 11.11 -29.23
N HIS A 44 61.63 10.54 -28.30
CA HIS A 44 62.85 11.06 -27.65
C HIS A 44 62.78 11.89 -26.35
N ARG A 45 63.36 11.24 -25.32
CA ARG A 45 64.35 11.75 -24.35
C ARG A 45 63.92 12.89 -23.40
N ARG A 46 63.61 12.51 -22.15
CA ARG A 46 64.34 12.85 -20.89
C ARG A 46 63.40 13.06 -19.70
N ARG A 47 63.96 12.73 -18.54
CA ARG A 47 63.52 12.96 -17.15
C ARG A 47 62.46 11.97 -16.66
N CYS A 48 62.83 11.21 -15.62
CA CYS A 48 61.91 10.76 -14.59
C CYS A 48 61.45 11.99 -13.81
N PRO A 49 60.15 12.29 -13.77
CA PRO A 49 59.60 12.98 -12.63
C PRO A 49 58.56 12.08 -11.94
N LEU A 50 58.31 12.36 -10.67
CA LEU A 50 57.21 11.87 -9.84
C LEU A 50 57.37 10.49 -9.20
N CYS A 51 58.31 10.39 -8.26
CA CYS A 51 58.05 9.68 -7.01
C CYS A 51 57.04 10.52 -6.21
N TRP A 52 55.73 10.31 -6.41
CA TRP A 52 54.74 10.92 -5.51
C TRP A 52 54.85 10.23 -4.14
N PRO A 53 55.00 10.98 -3.03
CA PRO A 53 54.94 10.36 -1.72
C PRO A 53 53.56 9.72 -1.55
N PRO A 54 53.45 8.54 -0.92
CA PRO A 54 52.20 7.80 -0.75
C PRO A 54 51.08 8.63 -0.08
N ALA A 55 51.46 9.69 0.65
CA ALA A 55 50.54 10.69 1.20
C ALA A 55 49.68 11.43 0.16
N VAL A 56 50.19 11.70 -1.05
CA VAL A 56 49.44 12.42 -2.09
C VAL A 56 48.44 11.49 -2.81
N ALA A 57 48.81 10.22 -2.98
CA ALA A 57 47.90 9.19 -3.49
C ALA A 57 46.77 8.90 -2.50
N LEU A 58 47.08 8.82 -1.19
CA LEU A 58 46.09 8.67 -0.13
C LEU A 58 45.17 9.90 -0.02
N ALA A 59 45.71 11.12 -0.14
CA ALA A 59 44.90 12.34 -0.17
C ALA A 59 43.97 12.39 -1.39
N GLY A 60 44.41 11.91 -2.55
CA GLY A 60 43.58 11.82 -3.76
C GLY A 60 42.43 10.83 -3.62
N VAL A 61 42.68 9.65 -3.04
CA VAL A 61 41.65 8.63 -2.77
C VAL A 61 40.69 9.09 -1.66
N ALA A 62 41.21 9.69 -0.60
CA ALA A 62 40.40 10.29 0.47
C ALA A 62 39.54 11.43 -0.07
N ALA A 63 40.05 12.29 -0.95
CA ALA A 63 39.28 13.35 -1.60
C ALA A 63 38.19 12.79 -2.53
N LEU A 64 38.47 11.73 -3.30
CA LEU A 64 37.48 11.05 -4.13
C LEU A 64 36.40 10.33 -3.31
N LEU A 65 36.76 9.71 -2.19
CA LEU A 65 35.81 9.17 -1.20
C LEU A 65 34.99 10.29 -0.56
N PHE A 66 35.62 11.42 -0.21
CA PHE A 66 34.92 12.57 0.35
C PHE A 66 33.95 13.18 -0.65
N LEU A 67 34.32 13.27 -1.95
CA LEU A 67 33.45 13.76 -3.03
C LEU A 67 32.32 12.79 -3.37
N SER A 68 32.52 11.47 -3.25
CA SER A 68 31.47 10.46 -3.48
C SER A 68 30.56 10.24 -2.27
N LEU A 69 31.00 10.62 -1.07
CA LEU A 69 30.21 10.67 0.16
C LEU A 69 29.56 12.04 0.41
N ARG A 70 29.80 13.05 -0.45
CA ARG A 70 29.03 14.29 -0.36
C ARG A 70 27.58 13.94 -0.73
N PRO A 71 26.60 14.19 0.16
CA PRO A 71 25.21 14.16 -0.25
C PRO A 71 25.07 15.09 -1.46
N ALA A 72 24.36 14.64 -2.50
CA ALA A 72 24.14 15.45 -3.68
C ALA A 72 23.68 16.84 -3.23
N PRO A 73 24.34 17.94 -3.65
CA PRO A 73 24.01 19.27 -3.18
C PRO A 73 22.52 19.53 -3.44
N GLY A 74 21.74 19.65 -2.36
CA GLY A 74 20.30 19.92 -2.39
C GLY A 74 19.36 18.73 -2.19
N SER A 75 19.82 17.52 -1.85
CA SER A 75 18.89 16.49 -1.33
C SER A 75 18.45 16.90 0.07
N GLY A 76 17.23 17.44 0.19
CA GLY A 76 16.64 17.74 1.49
C GLY A 76 16.47 16.47 2.32
N PRO A 77 16.48 16.55 3.66
CA PRO A 77 16.19 15.39 4.50
C PRO A 77 14.80 14.83 4.15
N ALA A 78 14.63 13.51 4.20
CA ALA A 78 13.31 12.91 4.12
C ALA A 78 12.49 13.37 5.34
N VAL A 79 11.33 13.98 5.10
CA VAL A 79 10.47 14.49 6.16
C VAL A 79 9.23 13.61 6.27
N THR A 80 8.96 13.09 7.46
CA THR A 80 7.69 12.39 7.73
C THR A 80 6.54 13.40 7.67
N VAL A 81 5.59 13.18 6.77
CA VAL A 81 4.40 14.04 6.61
C VAL A 81 3.13 13.38 7.13
N ALA A 82 3.12 12.06 7.26
CA ALA A 82 2.07 11.31 7.94
C ALA A 82 2.66 10.09 8.64
N GLU A 83 2.12 9.75 9.81
CA GLU A 83 2.45 8.54 10.56
C GLU A 83 1.16 7.95 11.15
N GLU A 84 0.99 6.65 11.03
CA GLU A 84 -0.14 5.91 11.58
C GLU A 84 0.33 4.55 12.12
N ARG A 85 -0.35 4.03 13.14
CA ARG A 85 -0.15 2.66 13.62
C ARG A 85 -1.30 1.80 13.16
N VAL A 86 -0.97 0.72 12.47
CA VAL A 86 -1.97 -0.23 11.93
C VAL A 86 -1.49 -1.63 12.25
N ASP A 87 -2.34 -2.42 12.88
CA ASP A 87 -2.08 -3.84 13.12
C ASP A 87 -2.42 -4.62 11.84
N LEU A 88 -1.40 -5.05 11.10
CA LEU A 88 -1.57 -5.73 9.80
C LEU A 88 -1.60 -7.26 9.90
N ASP A 89 -1.15 -7.82 11.02
CA ASP A 89 -0.96 -9.27 11.16
C ASP A 89 -1.34 -9.86 12.53
N GLY A 90 -1.89 -9.04 13.43
CA GLY A 90 -2.35 -9.40 14.76
C GLY A 90 -1.25 -9.38 15.82
N ARG A 91 -0.01 -9.00 15.47
CA ARG A 91 1.13 -8.99 16.40
C ARG A 91 1.35 -7.59 16.96
N LEU A 92 1.66 -7.55 18.26
CA LEU A 92 2.07 -6.32 18.93
C LEU A 92 3.59 -6.23 19.07
N PRO A 93 4.18 -5.02 18.97
CA PRO A 93 3.49 -3.76 18.66
C PRO A 93 3.10 -3.67 17.18
N ALA A 94 1.96 -3.01 16.93
CA ALA A 94 1.43 -2.76 15.59
C ALA A 94 2.46 -2.06 14.68
N GLU A 95 2.36 -2.32 13.38
CA GLU A 95 3.22 -1.71 12.39
C GLU A 95 3.07 -0.18 12.35
N VAL A 96 4.17 0.49 12.05
CA VAL A 96 4.21 1.94 11.87
C VAL A 96 4.25 2.24 10.37
N VAL A 97 3.17 2.82 9.87
CA VAL A 97 3.05 3.31 8.51
C VAL A 97 3.51 4.76 8.48
N ARG A 98 4.42 5.10 7.56
CA ARG A 98 4.89 6.48 7.36
C ARG A 98 4.81 6.87 5.91
N VAL A 99 4.39 8.11 5.67
CA VAL A 99 4.55 8.77 4.38
C VAL A 99 5.69 9.77 4.51
N LEU A 100 6.74 9.57 3.72
CA LEU A 100 7.93 10.40 3.69
C LEU A 100 7.87 11.29 2.46
N ARG A 101 8.02 12.60 2.65
CA ARG A 101 8.27 13.55 1.58
C ARG A 101 9.75 13.53 1.22
N LEU A 102 10.03 13.31 -0.05
CA LEU A 102 11.36 13.28 -0.64
C LEU A 102 11.52 14.48 -1.57
N THR A 103 12.47 15.36 -1.27
CA THR A 103 12.79 16.50 -2.14
C THR A 103 14.12 16.21 -2.81
N ALA A 104 14.07 15.84 -4.10
CA ALA A 104 15.28 15.66 -4.89
C ALA A 104 15.88 17.03 -5.28
N PRO A 105 17.22 17.16 -5.31
CA PRO A 105 17.86 18.38 -5.76
C PRO A 105 17.46 18.73 -7.20
N GLY A 106 17.03 19.96 -7.44
CA GLY A 106 16.63 20.43 -8.76
C GLY A 106 15.30 19.88 -9.27
N ALA A 107 14.52 19.18 -8.44
CA ALA A 107 13.19 18.72 -8.82
C ALA A 107 12.14 19.83 -8.65
N ASP A 108 11.31 20.01 -9.68
CA ASP A 108 10.19 20.96 -9.66
C ASP A 108 9.04 20.54 -8.73
N SER A 109 9.09 19.30 -8.21
CA SER A 109 8.09 18.76 -7.31
C SER A 109 8.70 17.77 -6.31
N ALA A 110 8.09 17.67 -5.13
CA ALA A 110 8.45 16.65 -4.16
C ALA A 110 7.91 15.28 -4.60
N GLY A 111 8.67 14.23 -4.35
CA GLY A 111 8.19 12.85 -4.38
C GLY A 111 7.70 12.42 -3.00
N TYR A 112 6.92 11.34 -2.95
CA TYR A 112 6.48 10.75 -1.71
C TYR A 112 6.73 9.25 -1.71
N LEU A 113 7.05 8.72 -0.52
CA LEU A 113 7.36 7.32 -0.28
C LEU A 113 6.54 6.82 0.91
N THR A 114 5.71 5.80 0.69
CA THR A 114 5.05 5.09 1.79
C THR A 114 5.98 4.00 2.29
N THR A 115 6.17 3.91 3.61
CA THR A 115 6.97 2.88 4.28
C THR A 115 6.17 2.22 5.38
N ILE A 116 6.40 0.93 5.63
CA ILE A 116 5.84 0.19 6.76
C ILE A 116 6.99 -0.44 7.53
N TRP A 117 7.00 -0.18 8.83
CA TRP A 117 8.00 -0.68 9.76
C TRP A 117 7.34 -1.64 10.73
N ALA A 118 7.89 -2.84 10.87
CA ALA A 118 7.45 -3.83 11.83
C ALA A 118 8.50 -4.00 12.93
N ALA A 119 8.05 -4.24 14.16
CA ALA A 119 8.96 -4.57 15.24
C ALA A 119 9.50 -5.99 15.05
N ASP A 120 10.76 -6.20 15.42
CA ASP A 120 11.37 -7.52 15.43
C ASP A 120 10.85 -8.32 16.64
N ALA A 121 10.18 -9.44 16.36
CA ALA A 121 9.58 -10.27 17.39
C ALA A 121 10.67 -10.82 18.32
N GLY A 122 10.68 -10.37 19.58
CA GLY A 122 11.65 -10.80 20.60
C GLY A 122 12.85 -9.87 20.80
N LEU A 123 12.98 -8.77 20.05
CA LEU A 123 14.02 -7.75 20.26
C LEU A 123 13.39 -6.38 20.49
N ALA A 124 13.18 -6.04 21.77
CA ALA A 124 12.58 -4.77 22.17
C ALA A 124 13.32 -3.57 21.54
N GLY A 125 12.56 -2.67 20.91
CA GLY A 125 13.07 -1.44 20.31
C GLY A 125 13.70 -1.60 18.92
N ARG A 126 13.79 -2.81 18.37
CA ARG A 126 14.28 -3.03 17.00
C ARG A 126 13.11 -3.01 16.01
N TRP A 127 13.21 -2.14 15.02
CA TRP A 127 12.24 -1.99 13.94
C TRP A 127 12.91 -2.29 12.60
N ASN A 128 12.22 -3.03 11.74
CA ASN A 128 12.67 -3.38 10.40
C ASN A 128 11.72 -2.79 9.36
N LEU A 129 12.27 -2.23 8.28
CA LEU A 129 11.50 -1.82 7.12
C LEU A 129 10.99 -3.07 6.39
N VAL A 130 9.68 -3.29 6.39
CA VAL A 130 9.05 -4.47 5.76
C VAL A 130 8.36 -4.14 4.43
N TYR A 131 8.10 -2.86 4.17
CA TYR A 131 7.56 -2.40 2.90
C TYR A 131 8.01 -0.96 2.61
N SER A 132 8.28 -0.67 1.33
CA SER A 132 8.51 0.69 0.86
C SER A 132 8.10 0.83 -0.61
N GLU A 133 7.28 1.82 -0.94
CA GLU A 133 6.90 2.08 -2.33
C GLU A 133 6.66 3.57 -2.60
N GLY A 134 7.20 4.05 -3.71
CA GLY A 134 7.06 5.43 -4.16
C GLY A 134 5.72 5.71 -4.83
N TRP A 135 5.31 6.98 -4.75
CA TRP A 135 4.22 7.52 -5.55
C TRP A 135 4.75 8.18 -6.82
N ALA A 136 3.88 8.31 -7.82
CA ALA A 136 4.24 8.98 -9.06
C ALA A 136 4.64 10.45 -8.78
N ALA A 137 5.57 10.96 -9.59
CA ALA A 137 5.99 12.36 -9.47
C ALA A 137 4.80 13.29 -9.69
N GLY A 138 4.67 14.32 -8.85
CA GLY A 138 3.53 15.24 -8.89
C GLY A 138 2.23 14.66 -8.33
N SER A 139 2.28 13.52 -7.63
CA SER A 139 1.17 13.04 -6.79
C SER A 139 1.33 13.49 -5.34
N GLU A 140 0.23 13.87 -4.70
CA GLU A 140 0.16 14.14 -3.27
C GLU A 140 -0.49 12.95 -2.54
N PRO A 141 0.08 12.48 -1.42
CA PRO A 141 -0.49 11.38 -0.65
C PRO A 141 -1.79 11.81 0.02
N LEU A 142 -2.75 10.91 0.05
CA LEU A 142 -3.97 11.03 0.83
C LEU A 142 -3.75 10.41 2.22
N PRO A 143 -4.61 10.71 3.21
CA PRO A 143 -4.62 9.99 4.48
C PRO A 143 -4.65 8.48 4.24
N VAL A 144 -3.86 7.79 5.04
CA VAL A 144 -3.87 6.33 5.06
C VAL A 144 -5.11 5.89 5.84
N GLU A 145 -5.75 4.79 5.41
CA GLU A 145 -6.94 4.26 6.06
C GLU A 145 -6.75 2.78 6.39
N ALA A 146 -7.08 2.39 7.62
CA ALA A 146 -7.18 0.98 8.01
C ALA A 146 -8.52 0.38 7.58
N ILE A 147 -8.48 -0.65 6.74
CA ILE A 147 -9.65 -1.42 6.34
C ILE A 147 -9.86 -2.53 7.36
N SER A 148 -10.95 -2.42 8.14
CA SER A 148 -11.35 -3.48 9.05
C SER A 148 -11.91 -4.68 8.28
N LEU A 149 -11.54 -5.87 8.75
CA LEU A 149 -12.07 -7.13 8.26
C LEU A 149 -13.02 -7.71 9.34
N PRO A 150 -14.15 -8.32 8.95
CA PRO A 150 -15.19 -8.71 9.92
C PRO A 150 -14.77 -9.77 10.95
N ASP A 151 -13.89 -10.69 10.55
CA ASP A 151 -13.62 -11.93 11.28
C ASP A 151 -12.17 -12.03 11.78
N VAL A 152 -11.36 -10.98 11.59
CA VAL A 152 -9.95 -10.99 11.98
C VAL A 152 -9.59 -9.71 12.72
N PRO A 153 -8.73 -9.80 13.76
CA PRO A 153 -8.38 -8.65 14.59
C PRO A 153 -7.38 -7.70 13.91
N TYR A 154 -6.83 -8.10 12.76
CA TYR A 154 -5.90 -7.32 11.97
C TYR A 154 -6.60 -6.64 10.78
N HIS A 155 -5.93 -5.63 10.25
CA HIS A 155 -6.47 -4.74 9.22
C HIS A 155 -5.72 -4.90 7.90
N LEU A 156 -6.36 -4.47 6.83
CA LEU A 156 -5.66 -4.13 5.60
C LEU A 156 -5.42 -2.62 5.59
N LEU A 157 -4.52 -2.16 4.72
CA LEU A 157 -4.14 -0.76 4.61
C LEU A 157 -4.53 -0.22 3.24
N LEU A 158 -5.36 0.82 3.19
CA LEU A 158 -5.56 1.63 1.98
C LEU A 158 -4.56 2.79 2.00
N ALA A 159 -3.61 2.76 1.07
CA ALA A 159 -2.71 3.88 0.82
C ALA A 159 -3.05 4.47 -0.54
N ALA A 160 -3.21 5.79 -0.62
CA ALA A 160 -3.60 6.46 -1.85
C ALA A 160 -2.81 7.76 -2.07
N ALA A 161 -2.74 8.18 -3.33
CA ALA A 161 -2.22 9.46 -3.74
C ALA A 161 -3.01 10.00 -4.94
N GLN A 162 -3.09 11.32 -5.03
CA GLN A 162 -3.77 12.02 -6.13
C GLN A 162 -2.76 12.82 -6.95
N GLU A 163 -2.75 12.62 -8.26
CA GLU A 163 -1.96 13.46 -9.16
C GLU A 163 -2.48 14.90 -9.18
N VAL A 164 -1.60 15.87 -8.93
CA VAL A 164 -1.98 17.28 -8.72
C VAL A 164 -2.63 17.89 -9.97
N LYS A 165 -2.12 17.57 -11.17
CA LYS A 165 -2.56 18.15 -12.45
C LYS A 165 -3.83 17.49 -13.00
N THR A 166 -3.82 16.17 -13.12
CA THR A 166 -4.91 15.41 -13.77
C THR A 166 -6.02 15.03 -12.79
N LYS A 167 -5.77 15.14 -11.48
CA LYS A 167 -6.65 14.67 -10.40
C LYS A 167 -6.92 13.16 -10.44
N LEU A 168 -6.08 12.40 -11.15
CA LEU A 168 -6.15 10.94 -11.17
C LEU A 168 -5.72 10.37 -9.81
N LEU A 169 -6.44 9.35 -9.36
CA LEU A 169 -6.15 8.63 -8.13
C LEU A 169 -5.30 7.39 -8.43
N HIS A 170 -4.31 7.18 -7.57
CA HIS A 170 -3.52 5.96 -7.48
C HIS A 170 -3.70 5.42 -6.07
N TYR A 171 -4.06 4.15 -5.93
CA TYR A 171 -4.21 3.56 -4.62
C TYR A 171 -3.75 2.10 -4.60
N ARG A 172 -3.41 1.64 -3.41
CA ARG A 172 -3.00 0.28 -3.13
C ARG A 172 -3.66 -0.19 -1.85
N VAL A 173 -3.98 -1.47 -1.83
CA VAL A 173 -4.41 -2.18 -0.62
C VAL A 173 -3.32 -3.13 -0.23
N LEU A 174 -2.75 -2.90 0.95
CA LEU A 174 -1.65 -3.67 1.49
C LEU A 174 -2.13 -4.51 2.67
N GLY A 175 -1.50 -5.64 2.90
CA GLY A 175 -1.76 -6.45 4.10
C GLY A 175 -0.74 -7.58 4.19
N TYR A 176 -0.86 -8.39 5.24
CA TYR A 176 0.09 -9.47 5.51
C TYR A 176 -0.41 -10.80 4.95
N ASP A 177 0.41 -11.48 4.15
CA ASP A 177 0.09 -12.81 3.59
C ASP A 177 0.43 -13.98 4.51
N GLY A 178 0.87 -13.70 5.73
CA GLY A 178 1.42 -14.67 6.68
C GLY A 178 2.96 -14.71 6.69
N THR A 179 3.62 -14.08 5.72
CA THR A 179 5.10 -14.00 5.67
C THR A 179 5.63 -12.58 5.50
N ARG A 180 4.93 -11.76 4.71
CA ARG A 180 5.36 -10.39 4.38
C ARG A 180 4.16 -9.52 4.05
N VAL A 181 4.40 -8.22 4.03
CA VAL A 181 3.46 -7.27 3.45
C VAL A 181 3.40 -7.47 1.93
N VAL A 182 2.20 -7.64 1.41
CA VAL A 182 1.90 -7.77 -0.02
C VAL A 182 0.84 -6.77 -0.46
N THR A 183 0.78 -6.52 -1.76
CA THR A 183 -0.25 -5.70 -2.39
C THR A 183 -1.38 -6.58 -2.90
N TYR A 184 -2.56 -6.47 -2.30
CA TYR A 184 -3.75 -7.23 -2.68
C TYR A 184 -4.56 -6.58 -3.81
N LEU A 185 -4.49 -5.26 -3.92
CA LEU A 185 -5.11 -4.50 -5.00
C LEU A 185 -4.25 -3.28 -5.30
N ALA A 186 -3.98 -3.03 -6.58
CA ALA A 186 -3.26 -1.84 -7.03
C ALA A 186 -4.00 -1.22 -8.20
N ARG A 187 -4.23 0.09 -8.13
CA ARG A 187 -4.93 0.84 -9.16
C ARG A 187 -4.20 2.14 -9.43
N SER A 188 -4.15 2.50 -10.70
CA SER A 188 -3.48 3.71 -11.17
C SER A 188 -4.33 4.37 -12.23
N GLY A 189 -4.29 5.69 -12.29
CA GLY A 189 -5.03 6.45 -13.30
C GLY A 189 -6.55 6.37 -13.12
N VAL A 190 -7.03 6.19 -11.88
CA VAL A 190 -8.47 6.17 -11.61
C VAL A 190 -9.00 7.60 -11.78
N PRO A 191 -10.00 7.84 -12.67
CA PRO A 191 -10.56 9.17 -12.88
C PRO A 191 -10.97 9.83 -11.56
N ALA A 192 -10.78 11.15 -11.48
CA ALA A 192 -11.11 11.93 -10.29
C ALA A 192 -12.51 11.59 -9.76
N GLY A 193 -12.56 11.22 -8.49
CA GLY A 193 -13.70 10.61 -7.84
C GLY A 193 -13.40 10.37 -6.36
N GLU A 194 -14.10 9.41 -5.77
CA GLU A 194 -13.94 8.99 -4.37
C GLU A 194 -13.55 7.52 -4.34
N VAL A 195 -12.55 7.18 -3.52
CA VAL A 195 -12.24 5.80 -3.14
C VAL A 195 -12.59 5.70 -1.67
N THR A 196 -13.52 4.82 -1.34
CA THR A 196 -13.99 4.61 0.04
C THR A 196 -13.76 3.17 0.44
N ALA A 197 -13.19 2.96 1.63
CA ALA A 197 -13.13 1.66 2.26
C ALA A 197 -14.33 1.44 3.19
N GLY A 198 -14.84 0.22 3.22
CA GLY A 198 -15.75 -0.25 4.26
C GLY A 198 -15.30 -1.61 4.79
N LEU A 199 -16.17 -2.30 5.53
CA LEU A 199 -15.82 -3.59 6.13
C LEU A 199 -15.59 -4.65 5.04
N GLY A 200 -14.32 -4.96 4.76
CA GLY A 200 -13.91 -5.91 3.73
C GLY A 200 -14.20 -5.51 2.28
N TYR A 201 -14.49 -4.23 1.98
CA TYR A 201 -14.72 -3.78 0.61
C TYR A 201 -14.14 -2.41 0.30
N ILE A 202 -13.96 -2.13 -0.99
CA ILE A 202 -13.52 -0.85 -1.55
C ILE A 202 -14.45 -0.45 -2.68
N ARG A 203 -14.93 0.79 -2.62
CA ARG A 203 -15.77 1.38 -3.66
C ARG A 203 -15.03 2.53 -4.33
N GLU A 204 -14.91 2.43 -5.65
CA GLU A 204 -14.52 3.52 -6.54
C GLU A 204 -15.79 4.17 -7.07
N ALA A 205 -15.92 5.49 -6.92
CA ALA A 205 -17.00 6.27 -7.51
C ALA A 205 -16.41 7.42 -8.32
N SER A 206 -16.64 7.43 -9.64
CA SER A 206 -16.21 8.54 -10.49
C SER A 206 -17.27 9.64 -10.49
N ARG A 207 -16.85 10.89 -10.76
CA ARG A 207 -17.78 12.01 -10.95
C ARG A 207 -18.75 11.83 -12.12
N ARG A 208 -18.48 10.88 -13.03
CA ARG A 208 -19.35 10.55 -14.17
C ARG A 208 -20.41 9.50 -13.82
N GLY A 209 -20.46 9.09 -12.55
CA GLY A 209 -21.39 8.06 -12.06
C GLY A 209 -20.87 6.65 -12.20
N GLU A 210 -19.75 6.41 -12.90
CA GLU A 210 -19.15 5.07 -12.98
C GLU A 210 -18.77 4.59 -11.58
N GLN A 211 -19.20 3.38 -11.23
CA GLN A 211 -18.91 2.77 -9.95
C GLN A 211 -18.23 1.43 -10.16
N ARG A 212 -17.23 1.16 -9.33
CA ARG A 212 -16.60 -0.16 -9.23
C ARG A 212 -16.54 -0.54 -7.77
N LEU A 213 -16.75 -1.82 -7.50
CA LEU A 213 -16.75 -2.36 -6.16
C LEU A 213 -15.85 -3.59 -6.12
N TYR A 214 -14.94 -3.60 -5.15
CA TYR A 214 -14.08 -4.73 -4.84
C TYR A 214 -14.36 -5.19 -3.43
N TRP A 215 -14.32 -6.49 -3.21
CA TRP A 215 -14.50 -7.09 -1.90
C TRP A 215 -13.42 -8.13 -1.65
N TRP A 216 -13.08 -8.25 -0.38
CA TRP A 216 -12.16 -9.24 0.14
C TRP A 216 -12.82 -10.62 0.15
N ASP A 217 -12.20 -11.62 -0.48
CA ASP A 217 -12.70 -13.00 -0.48
C ASP A 217 -12.02 -13.92 0.56
N GLY A 218 -11.05 -13.39 1.32
CA GLY A 218 -10.19 -14.13 2.22
C GLY A 218 -8.75 -14.29 1.71
N ALA A 219 -8.51 -14.09 0.41
CA ALA A 219 -7.19 -14.22 -0.21
C ALA A 219 -6.83 -13.07 -1.15
N ALA A 220 -7.83 -12.44 -1.80
CA ALA A 220 -7.64 -11.34 -2.72
C ALA A 220 -8.86 -10.41 -2.72
N PHE A 221 -8.67 -9.21 -3.30
CA PHE A 221 -9.79 -8.39 -3.71
C PHE A 221 -10.31 -8.87 -5.07
N THR A 222 -11.60 -9.19 -5.12
CA THR A 222 -12.32 -9.49 -6.36
C THR A 222 -13.39 -8.44 -6.58
N GLY A 223 -13.75 -8.16 -7.83
CA GLY A 223 -14.68 -7.08 -8.10
C GLY A 223 -14.76 -6.64 -9.55
N GLY A 224 -15.55 -5.61 -9.77
CA GLY A 224 -15.78 -5.07 -11.10
C GLY A 224 -16.75 -3.88 -11.11
N GLU A 225 -17.17 -3.52 -12.31
CA GLU A 225 -18.14 -2.46 -12.53
C GLU A 225 -19.52 -2.82 -11.98
N VAL A 226 -20.14 -1.84 -11.33
CA VAL A 226 -21.52 -1.92 -10.84
C VAL A 226 -22.32 -0.78 -11.45
N PRO A 227 -23.64 -0.97 -11.69
CA PRO A 227 -24.53 0.07 -12.18
C PRO A 227 -24.35 1.40 -11.45
N ALA A 228 -24.19 2.47 -12.23
CA ALA A 228 -24.05 3.84 -11.75
C ALA A 228 -25.35 4.37 -11.11
N VAL A 229 -26.47 4.13 -11.79
CA VAL A 229 -27.79 4.66 -11.46
C VAL A 229 -28.85 3.63 -11.85
N PRO A 230 -29.74 3.25 -10.91
CA PRO A 230 -29.58 3.38 -9.46
C PRO A 230 -28.44 2.48 -8.97
N GLY A 231 -27.46 3.06 -8.27
CA GLY A 231 -26.31 2.32 -7.76
C GLY A 231 -26.59 1.45 -6.53
N PRO A 232 -25.69 0.53 -6.19
CA PRO A 232 -25.85 -0.33 -5.03
C PRO A 232 -25.73 0.44 -3.71
N VAL A 233 -26.57 0.11 -2.75
CA VAL A 233 -26.33 0.43 -1.34
C VAL A 233 -25.61 -0.75 -0.70
N VAL A 234 -24.36 -0.54 -0.34
CA VAL A 234 -23.51 -1.57 0.25
C VAL A 234 -23.77 -1.65 1.74
N VAL A 235 -24.08 -2.85 2.23
CA VAL A 235 -24.23 -3.17 3.65
C VAL A 235 -23.23 -4.25 4.01
N SER A 236 -22.80 -4.27 5.26
CA SER A 236 -21.76 -5.20 5.71
C SER A 236 -22.30 -6.14 6.77
N TYR A 237 -21.78 -7.37 6.78
CA TYR A 237 -22.05 -8.35 7.83
C TYR A 237 -20.76 -9.10 8.21
N SER A 238 -20.73 -9.60 9.45
CA SER A 238 -19.69 -10.50 9.98
C SER A 238 -20.27 -11.88 10.26
N LEU A 239 -19.40 -12.87 10.52
CA LEU A 239 -19.81 -14.18 11.02
C LEU A 239 -19.38 -14.33 12.48
N ASP A 240 -20.28 -14.83 13.33
CA ASP A 240 -19.91 -15.19 14.71
C ASP A 240 -19.08 -16.49 14.74
N ALA A 241 -18.60 -16.88 15.93
CA ALA A 241 -17.82 -18.11 16.12
C ALA A 241 -18.58 -19.39 15.71
N ALA A 242 -19.91 -19.34 15.63
CA ALA A 242 -20.77 -20.43 15.17
C ALA A 242 -21.10 -20.34 13.67
N GLY A 243 -20.51 -19.39 12.95
CA GLY A 243 -20.74 -19.15 11.52
C GLY A 243 -22.08 -18.47 11.22
N ARG A 244 -22.73 -17.85 12.21
CA ARG A 244 -23.99 -17.14 12.02
C ARG A 244 -23.74 -15.69 11.60
N PRO A 245 -24.47 -15.16 10.62
CA PRO A 245 -24.29 -13.81 10.13
C PRO A 245 -24.82 -12.79 11.13
N ALA A 246 -24.17 -11.63 11.19
CA ALA A 246 -24.64 -10.46 11.91
C ALA A 246 -24.36 -9.21 11.08
N PHE A 247 -25.39 -8.41 10.77
CA PHE A 247 -25.17 -7.14 10.08
C PHE A 247 -24.43 -6.17 10.99
N THR A 248 -23.39 -5.56 10.45
CA THR A 248 -22.61 -4.52 11.14
C THR A 248 -23.08 -3.13 10.79
N THR A 249 -23.86 -2.98 9.71
CA THR A 249 -24.52 -1.73 9.34
C THR A 249 -25.60 -1.36 10.37
N PRO A 250 -25.52 -0.20 11.03
CA PRO A 250 -26.50 0.21 12.02
C PRO A 250 -27.79 0.75 11.40
N GLY A 251 -28.91 0.48 12.05
CA GLY A 251 -30.22 1.09 11.75
C GLY A 251 -30.90 0.58 10.48
N PRO A 252 -32.03 1.20 10.11
CA PRO A 252 -32.68 0.91 8.84
C PRO A 252 -31.86 1.49 7.68
N VAL A 253 -31.59 0.67 6.68
CA VAL A 253 -30.93 1.12 5.46
C VAL A 253 -31.96 1.72 4.52
N ARG A 254 -31.76 2.99 4.17
CA ARG A 254 -32.66 3.72 3.28
C ARG A 254 -32.30 3.48 1.83
N LEU A 255 -33.31 3.14 1.03
CA LEU A 255 -33.21 2.93 -0.41
C LEU A 255 -34.13 3.90 -1.13
N ARG A 256 -33.68 4.38 -2.29
CA ARG A 256 -34.53 5.04 -3.28
C ARG A 256 -35.14 4.02 -4.24
N PRO A 257 -36.27 4.33 -4.89
CA PRO A 257 -36.82 3.50 -5.96
C PRO A 257 -35.76 3.11 -6.99
N GLY A 258 -35.70 1.80 -7.29
CA GLY A 258 -34.73 1.23 -8.22
C GLY A 258 -33.36 0.89 -7.61
N GLN A 259 -32.97 1.45 -6.46
CA GLN A 259 -31.73 1.03 -5.79
C GLN A 259 -31.83 -0.41 -5.29
N TYR A 260 -30.68 -1.06 -5.21
CA TYR A 260 -30.57 -2.41 -4.68
C TYR A 260 -29.51 -2.50 -3.60
N LEU A 261 -29.73 -3.43 -2.66
CA LEU A 261 -28.78 -3.72 -1.59
C LEU A 261 -27.74 -4.74 -2.05
N LEU A 262 -26.52 -4.54 -1.57
CA LEU A 262 -25.43 -5.47 -1.73
C LEU A 262 -24.82 -5.78 -0.36
N ALA A 263 -25.04 -7.00 0.14
CA ALA A 263 -24.53 -7.43 1.44
C ALA A 263 -23.13 -8.05 1.28
N MET A 264 -22.13 -7.39 1.84
CA MET A 264 -20.72 -7.81 1.75
C MET A 264 -20.24 -8.38 3.09
N GLY A 265 -19.53 -9.49 3.01
CA GLY A 265 -19.01 -10.20 4.17
C GLY A 265 -17.62 -10.79 3.92
N PRO A 266 -17.08 -11.53 4.90
CA PRO A 266 -15.66 -11.90 5.01
C PRO A 266 -15.15 -12.94 3.99
N ARG A 267 -16.05 -13.60 3.25
CA ARG A 267 -15.72 -14.58 2.20
C ARG A 267 -16.66 -14.42 1.03
N ARG A 268 -16.15 -14.65 -0.20
CA ARG A 268 -16.91 -14.53 -1.47
C ARG A 268 -18.31 -15.15 -1.33
N GLN A 269 -19.29 -14.28 -1.21
CA GLN A 269 -20.69 -14.64 -1.31
C GLN A 269 -21.30 -13.60 -2.24
N GLU A 270 -21.37 -13.94 -3.52
CA GLU A 270 -21.89 -13.05 -4.55
C GLU A 270 -23.33 -12.65 -4.22
N VAL A 271 -23.59 -11.35 -4.22
CA VAL A 271 -24.93 -10.75 -4.09
C VAL A 271 -25.29 -10.08 -5.40
N ARG A 272 -26.54 -10.26 -5.84
CA ARG A 272 -27.18 -9.56 -6.95
C ARG A 272 -28.68 -9.38 -6.71
N GLN A 273 -29.00 -8.10 -6.57
CA GLN A 273 -30.28 -7.46 -6.86
C GLN A 273 -31.40 -7.75 -5.87
N ALA A 274 -31.70 -6.72 -5.07
CA ALA A 274 -33.03 -6.50 -4.52
C ALA A 274 -33.60 -5.23 -5.13
N ALA A 275 -34.47 -5.35 -6.14
CA ALA A 275 -35.37 -4.27 -6.51
C ALA A 275 -36.71 -4.53 -5.82
N LEU A 276 -37.12 -3.64 -4.92
CA LEU A 276 -38.51 -3.60 -4.44
C LEU A 276 -39.32 -2.83 -5.52
N PRO A 277 -40.45 -3.39 -6.00
CA PRO A 277 -41.59 -3.67 -5.13
C PRO A 277 -42.19 -5.08 -5.32
N ALA A 278 -42.63 -5.68 -4.21
CA ALA A 278 -43.52 -6.84 -4.15
C ALA A 278 -43.17 -8.04 -5.07
N THR A 279 -42.02 -8.70 -4.87
CA THR A 279 -41.88 -10.12 -5.25
C THR A 279 -40.73 -10.76 -4.51
N VAL A 280 -40.89 -12.05 -4.17
CA VAL A 280 -39.93 -12.86 -3.42
C VAL A 280 -38.59 -12.89 -4.15
N LEU A 281 -37.61 -12.15 -3.63
CA LEU A 281 -36.22 -12.27 -4.03
C LEU A 281 -35.67 -13.53 -3.37
N ARG A 282 -35.40 -14.56 -4.19
CA ARG A 282 -34.69 -15.76 -3.77
C ARG A 282 -33.34 -15.72 -4.44
N GLN A 283 -32.32 -15.36 -3.68
CA GLN A 283 -30.96 -15.40 -4.16
C GLN A 283 -30.14 -16.41 -3.35
N GLU A 284 -29.51 -17.34 -4.06
CA GLU A 284 -28.59 -18.31 -3.45
C GLU A 284 -27.19 -17.70 -3.44
N MET A 285 -26.72 -17.39 -2.23
CA MET A 285 -25.32 -17.14 -1.93
C MET A 285 -24.68 -18.50 -1.60
N THR A 286 -23.38 -18.64 -1.82
CA THR A 286 -22.67 -19.84 -1.35
C THR A 286 -22.72 -19.89 0.17
N GLY A 287 -23.63 -20.71 0.72
CA GLY A 287 -23.82 -20.87 2.17
C GLY A 287 -24.97 -20.06 2.78
N PHE A 288 -25.52 -19.04 2.12
CA PHE A 288 -26.63 -18.21 2.64
C PHE A 288 -27.70 -17.89 1.57
N ARG A 289 -28.89 -17.50 2.01
CA ARG A 289 -29.97 -16.97 1.17
C ARG A 289 -30.40 -15.62 1.69
N ALA A 290 -30.43 -14.63 0.79
CA ALA A 290 -31.02 -13.34 1.07
C ALA A 290 -32.53 -13.42 0.83
N LEU A 291 -33.34 -13.03 1.83
CA LEU A 291 -34.79 -13.03 1.74
C LEU A 291 -35.37 -11.68 2.19
N THR A 292 -36.39 -11.22 1.47
CA THR A 292 -37.18 -10.02 1.82
C THR A 292 -38.67 -10.41 1.84
N PRO A 293 -39.19 -11.04 2.90
CA PRO A 293 -40.57 -11.55 2.96
C PRO A 293 -41.65 -10.44 3.05
N GLY A 294 -41.34 -9.22 2.64
CA GLY A 294 -42.14 -8.01 2.81
C GLY A 294 -41.23 -6.77 2.80
N SER A 295 -41.78 -5.60 2.52
CA SER A 295 -41.07 -4.36 2.12
C SER A 295 -40.18 -3.69 3.17
N ALA A 296 -39.88 -4.33 4.31
CA ALA A 296 -39.25 -3.63 5.44
C ALA A 296 -38.00 -4.29 6.03
N ARG A 297 -37.63 -5.52 5.62
CA ARG A 297 -36.46 -6.22 6.20
C ARG A 297 -35.74 -7.11 5.19
N LEU A 298 -34.42 -7.07 5.25
CA LEU A 298 -33.52 -8.02 4.61
C LEU A 298 -33.11 -9.08 5.64
N TYR A 299 -33.22 -10.36 5.27
CA TYR A 299 -32.74 -11.48 6.08
C TYR A 299 -31.61 -12.21 5.37
N LEU A 300 -30.55 -12.56 6.11
CA LEU A 300 -29.51 -13.50 5.67
C LEU A 300 -29.71 -14.81 6.42
N VAL A 301 -30.16 -15.85 5.71
CA VAL A 301 -30.47 -17.17 6.28
C VAL A 301 -29.43 -18.18 5.79
N PRO A 302 -28.79 -18.99 6.65
CA PRO A 302 -27.88 -20.04 6.17
C PRO A 302 -28.60 -21.04 5.26
N VAL A 303 -27.93 -21.53 4.21
CA VAL A 303 -28.49 -22.55 3.31
C VAL A 303 -28.70 -23.89 4.04
N GLN A 304 -27.83 -24.21 4.99
CA GLN A 304 -27.90 -25.45 5.80
C GLN A 304 -28.46 -25.25 7.21
N GLY A 305 -28.98 -24.07 7.55
CA GLY A 305 -29.51 -23.74 8.87
C GLY A 305 -30.77 -22.90 8.73
N GLY A 306 -31.87 -23.32 9.35
CA GLY A 306 -33.15 -22.63 9.23
C GLY A 306 -33.13 -21.18 9.78
N TRP A 307 -34.30 -20.53 9.73
CA TRP A 307 -34.55 -19.18 10.26
C TRP A 307 -33.99 -18.83 11.65
N PRO A 308 -33.86 -19.75 12.63
CA PRO A 308 -33.29 -19.43 13.94
C PRO A 308 -31.84 -18.93 13.90
N ALA A 309 -31.14 -19.12 12.79
CA ALA A 309 -29.76 -18.68 12.58
C ALA A 309 -29.64 -17.48 11.62
N ALA A 310 -30.75 -16.79 11.33
CA ALA A 310 -30.78 -15.69 10.39
C ALA A 310 -30.39 -14.34 11.01
N ALA A 311 -29.60 -13.54 10.27
CA ALA A 311 -29.46 -12.11 10.55
C ALA A 311 -30.60 -11.33 9.90
N SER A 312 -30.98 -10.19 10.48
CA SER A 312 -31.94 -9.28 9.87
C SER A 312 -31.48 -7.83 9.91
N LEU A 313 -31.77 -7.09 8.85
CA LEU A 313 -31.52 -5.66 8.70
C LEU A 313 -32.83 -4.98 8.31
N ALA A 314 -33.18 -3.89 8.99
CA ALA A 314 -34.32 -3.08 8.60
C ALA A 314 -34.01 -2.33 7.30
N VAL A 315 -34.97 -2.22 6.40
CA VAL A 315 -34.84 -1.53 5.11
C VAL A 315 -36.04 -0.60 4.96
N GLU A 316 -35.77 0.65 4.62
CA GLU A 316 -36.79 1.66 4.35
C GLU A 316 -36.68 2.11 2.90
N VAL A 317 -37.75 2.00 2.10
CA VAL A 317 -37.79 2.64 0.79
C VAL A 317 -38.42 4.02 0.95
N LYS A 318 -37.69 5.08 0.61
CA LYS A 318 -38.21 6.45 0.60
C LYS A 318 -38.27 6.96 -0.83
N ASP A 319 -39.43 7.43 -1.24
CA ASP A 319 -39.55 8.28 -2.41
C ASP A 319 -38.91 9.64 -2.09
N ASP A 320 -38.16 10.22 -3.03
CA ASP A 320 -37.52 11.55 -2.88
C ASP A 320 -38.57 12.70 -2.85
N ALA A 321 -39.83 12.43 -2.49
CA ALA A 321 -40.95 13.38 -2.50
C ALA A 321 -41.26 14.02 -1.14
N ASP A 322 -40.47 13.76 -0.09
CA ASP A 322 -40.58 14.37 1.25
C ASP A 322 -39.36 15.25 1.61
#